data_AF-A0A7G8IYE8-F1
#
_entry.id   AF-A0A7G8IYE8-F1
#
_cell.length_a   1.000
_cell.length_b   1.000
_cell.length_c   1.000
_cell.angle_alpha   90.00
_cell.angle_beta   90.00
_cell.angle_gamma   90.00
#
_symmetry.space_group_name_H-M   'P 1'
#
loop_
_entity.id
_entity.type
_entity.pdbx_description
1 polymer ?
#
loop_
_entity_poly.entity_id
_entity_poly.type
_entity_poly.pdbx_seq_one_letter_code
_entity_poly.pdbx_strand_id
1 'polypeptide(L)'
;MNLRNRLIAVTTVALTLSTAHSISAATLQDKVRFSYNIGTQAGKQYCANKAAQEAMEKGTAIAMGQANIPMSVISEMDFEDDRYALPMIEGMISYAIDHCPQRAKRLFPDLYKMAD
;
A
#
# COMPACT_ATOMS: atom_id res chain seq x y z
N MET A 1 -3.94 22.28 -8.42
CA MET A 1 -4.24 21.59 -7.13
C MET A 1 -3.44 20.30 -7.10
N ASN A 2 -2.47 20.17 -6.17
CA ASN A 2 -1.53 19.06 -6.14
C ASN A 2 -2.22 17.71 -5.90
N LEU A 3 -1.73 16.66 -6.58
CA LEU A 3 -2.18 15.27 -6.51
C LEU A 3 -2.36 14.76 -5.07
N ARG A 4 -1.48 15.23 -4.17
CA ARG A 4 -1.53 15.02 -2.72
C ARG A 4 -2.87 15.39 -2.09
N ASN A 5 -3.48 16.50 -2.51
CA ASN A 5 -4.76 16.95 -1.95
C ASN A 5 -5.94 16.12 -2.49
N ARG A 6 -5.81 15.48 -3.66
CA ARG A 6 -6.82 14.55 -4.19
C ARG A 6 -6.75 13.20 -3.48
N LEU A 7 -5.55 12.68 -3.18
CA LEU A 7 -5.41 11.45 -2.37
C LEU A 7 -5.95 11.61 -0.94
N ILE A 8 -5.68 12.76 -0.30
CA ILE A 8 -6.20 13.06 1.05
C ILE A 8 -7.73 13.15 1.05
N ALA A 9 -8.32 13.69 -0.02
CA ALA A 9 -9.78 13.78 -0.14
C ALA A 9 -10.45 12.40 -0.27
N VAL A 10 -9.81 11.44 -0.96
CA VAL A 10 -10.33 10.08 -1.11
C VAL A 10 -10.24 9.29 0.22
N THR A 11 -9.19 9.50 1.01
CA THR A 11 -9.02 8.84 2.32
C THR A 11 -10.00 9.37 3.37
N THR A 12 -10.35 10.66 3.33
CA THR A 12 -11.24 11.29 4.33
C THR A 12 -12.70 10.83 4.19
N VAL A 13 -13.17 10.54 2.97
CA VAL A 13 -14.55 10.06 2.73
C VAL A 13 -14.73 8.61 3.19
N ALA A 14 -13.67 7.78 3.13
CA ALA A 14 -13.72 6.40 3.62
C ALA A 14 -13.79 6.31 5.16
N LEU A 15 -13.25 7.28 5.88
CA LEU A 15 -13.13 7.27 7.34
C LEU A 15 -14.40 7.69 8.09
N THR A 16 -15.41 8.26 7.42
CA THR A 16 -16.64 8.74 8.09
C THR A 16 -17.82 7.77 8.04
N LEU A 17 -17.71 6.62 7.36
CA LEU A 17 -18.79 5.63 7.29
C LEU A 17 -18.73 4.48 8.31
N SER A 18 -17.74 4.43 9.21
CA SER A 18 -17.49 3.24 10.05
C SER A 18 -17.62 3.47 11.55
N THR A 19 -18.76 3.98 12.03
CA THR A 19 -19.06 4.08 13.48
C THR A 19 -19.98 2.98 14.01
N ALA A 20 -20.02 1.80 13.39
CA ALA A 20 -20.65 0.62 13.98
C ALA A 20 -19.78 -0.61 13.69
N HIS A 21 -19.53 -1.46 14.69
CA HIS A 21 -18.73 -2.71 14.72
C HIS A 21 -17.26 -2.59 15.20
N SER A 22 -17.09 -2.39 16.50
CA SER A 22 -15.84 -2.03 17.17
C SER A 22 -14.79 -3.15 17.33
N ILE A 23 -15.01 -4.36 16.80
CA ILE A 23 -13.99 -5.43 16.76
C ILE A 23 -13.61 -5.79 15.31
N SER A 24 -14.59 -5.85 14.39
CA SER A 24 -14.30 -6.11 12.97
C SER A 24 -13.61 -4.93 12.27
N ALA A 25 -13.87 -3.69 12.69
CA ALA A 25 -13.23 -2.51 12.12
C ALA A 25 -11.75 -2.41 12.50
N ALA A 26 -11.38 -2.77 13.73
CA ALA A 26 -9.99 -2.76 14.19
C ALA A 26 -9.15 -3.81 13.44
N THR A 27 -9.68 -5.04 13.31
CA THR A 27 -9.01 -6.10 12.53
C THR A 27 -8.91 -5.76 11.04
N LEU A 28 -9.94 -5.15 10.45
CA LEU A 28 -9.87 -4.68 9.08
C LEU A 28 -8.81 -3.57 8.91
N GLN A 29 -8.76 -2.61 9.83
CA GLN A 29 -7.78 -1.52 9.79
C GLN A 29 -6.34 -2.05 9.94
N ASP A 30 -6.12 -3.06 10.80
CA ASP A 30 -4.82 -3.72 10.93
C ASP A 30 -4.42 -4.44 9.64
N LYS A 31 -5.35 -5.14 8.97
CA LYS A 31 -5.12 -5.78 7.67
C LYS A 31 -4.78 -4.76 6.58
N VAL A 32 -5.52 -3.66 6.49
CA VAL A 32 -5.27 -2.57 5.54
C VAL A 32 -3.89 -1.96 5.78
N ARG A 33 -3.55 -1.65 7.04
CA ARG A 33 -2.25 -1.09 7.43
C ARG A 33 -1.10 -2.05 7.15
N PHE A 34 -1.30 -3.34 7.39
CA PHE A 34 -0.32 -4.37 7.02
C PHE A 34 -0.07 -4.40 5.52
N SER A 35 -1.14 -4.38 4.73
CA SER A 35 -1.04 -4.36 3.27
C SER A 35 -0.29 -3.13 2.75
N TYR A 36 -0.60 -1.95 3.30
CA TYR A 36 0.14 -0.73 3.00
C TYR A 36 1.63 -0.82 3.38
N ASN A 37 1.96 -1.47 4.51
CA ASN A 37 3.34 -1.69 4.90
C ASN A 37 4.07 -2.64 3.94
N ILE A 38 3.43 -3.73 3.46
CA ILE A 38 3.98 -4.59 2.40
C ILE A 38 4.37 -3.72 1.20
N GLY A 39 3.42 -2.90 0.73
CA GLY A 39 3.64 -1.95 -0.36
C GLY A 39 4.83 -1.04 -0.13
N THR A 40 4.91 -0.43 1.05
CA THR A 40 5.99 0.49 1.42
C THR A 40 7.36 -0.22 1.43
N GLN A 41 7.44 -1.44 1.97
CA GLN A 41 8.69 -2.21 1.96
C GLN A 41 9.06 -2.64 0.53
N ALA A 42 8.08 -3.01 -0.29
CA ALA A 42 8.30 -3.29 -1.70
C ALA A 42 8.81 -2.04 -2.45
N GLY A 43 8.26 -0.86 -2.16
CA GLY A 43 8.74 0.41 -2.68
C GLY A 43 10.22 0.66 -2.35
N LYS A 44 10.65 0.37 -1.12
CA LYS A 44 12.07 0.43 -0.72
C LYS A 44 12.93 -0.51 -1.55
N GLN A 45 12.51 -1.77 -1.69
CA GLN A 45 13.23 -2.79 -2.46
C GLN A 45 13.31 -2.40 -3.95
N TYR A 46 12.24 -1.85 -4.49
CA TYR A 46 12.18 -1.38 -5.87
C TYR A 46 13.09 -0.17 -6.10
N CYS A 47 13.12 0.80 -5.17
CA CYS A 47 14.07 1.91 -5.25
C CYS A 47 15.53 1.45 -5.10
N ALA A 48 15.78 0.35 -4.38
CA ALA A 48 17.07 -0.32 -4.28
C ALA A 48 17.43 -1.18 -5.52
N ASN A 49 16.90 -0.81 -6.69
CA ASN A 49 17.17 -1.42 -7.99
C ASN A 49 16.64 -2.82 -8.29
N LYS A 50 15.78 -3.40 -7.44
CA LYS A 50 15.18 -4.72 -7.71
C LYS A 50 14.07 -4.66 -8.75
N ALA A 51 13.78 -5.80 -9.40
CA ALA A 51 12.61 -5.93 -10.26
C ALA A 51 11.32 -5.79 -9.44
N ALA A 52 10.20 -5.38 -10.06
CA ALA A 52 8.95 -5.14 -9.34
C ALA A 52 8.47 -6.39 -8.58
N GLN A 53 8.47 -7.55 -9.23
CA GLN A 53 8.08 -8.82 -8.61
C GLN A 53 8.99 -9.20 -7.44
N GLU A 54 10.31 -9.14 -7.63
CA GLU A 54 11.29 -9.43 -6.58
C GLU A 54 11.17 -8.43 -5.40
N ALA A 55 10.85 -7.18 -5.69
CA ALA A 55 10.62 -6.16 -4.69
C ALA A 55 9.36 -6.43 -3.87
N MET A 56 8.29 -6.90 -4.51
CA MET A 56 7.05 -7.32 -3.83
C MET A 56 7.31 -8.53 -2.93
N GLU A 57 7.93 -9.59 -3.44
CA GLU A 57 8.25 -10.80 -2.65
C GLU A 57 9.07 -10.47 -1.40
N LYS A 58 10.13 -9.67 -1.57
CA LYS A 58 10.98 -9.25 -0.45
C LYS A 58 10.27 -8.26 0.49
N GLY A 59 9.44 -7.37 -0.06
CA GLY A 59 8.63 -6.44 0.71
C GLY A 59 7.65 -7.16 1.62
N THR A 60 6.98 -8.18 1.11
CA THR A 60 6.08 -9.06 1.89
C THR A 60 6.84 -9.76 3.01
N ALA A 61 7.97 -10.39 2.71
CA ALA A 61 8.78 -11.08 3.73
C ALA A 61 9.23 -10.14 4.86
N ILE A 62 9.67 -8.92 4.53
CA ILE A 62 10.06 -7.91 5.51
C ILE A 62 8.87 -7.46 6.34
N ALA A 63 7.73 -7.16 5.71
CA ALA A 63 6.53 -6.72 6.42
C ALA A 63 6.02 -7.81 7.36
N MET A 64 6.04 -9.08 6.95
CA MET A 64 5.70 -10.22 7.81
C MET A 64 6.64 -10.32 9.01
N GLY A 65 7.95 -10.14 8.82
CA GLY A 65 8.92 -10.13 9.92
C GLY A 65 8.80 -8.93 10.87
N GLN A 66 8.13 -7.85 10.44
CA GLN A 66 7.91 -6.63 11.23
C GLN A 66 6.50 -6.55 11.83
N ALA A 67 5.56 -7.37 11.36
CA ALA A 67 4.18 -7.30 11.76
C ALA A 67 3.99 -7.88 13.15
N ASN A 68 3.43 -7.08 14.06
CA ASN A 68 2.91 -7.57 15.32
C ASN A 68 1.43 -7.99 15.18
N ILE A 69 1.11 -8.70 14.10
CA ILE A 69 -0.24 -9.14 13.75
C ILE A 69 -0.23 -10.67 13.74
N PRO A 70 -1.20 -11.34 14.40
CA PRO A 70 -1.26 -12.80 14.40
C PRO A 70 -1.37 -13.38 13.00
N MET A 71 -0.68 -14.49 12.74
CA MET A 71 -0.72 -15.15 11.43
C MET A 71 -2.14 -15.57 11.02
N SER A 72 -3.00 -15.91 12.00
CA SER A 72 -4.41 -16.22 11.77
C SER A 72 -5.19 -15.06 11.14
N VAL A 73 -4.83 -13.82 11.47
CA VAL A 73 -5.44 -12.62 10.88
C VAL A 73 -4.91 -12.40 9.46
N ILE A 74 -3.61 -12.64 9.23
CA ILE A 74 -2.99 -12.49 7.92
C ILE A 74 -3.51 -13.55 6.94
N SER A 75 -3.73 -14.79 7.40
CA SER A 75 -4.22 -15.89 6.56
C SER A 75 -5.64 -15.68 6.03
N GLU A 76 -6.40 -14.76 6.62
CA GLU A 76 -7.72 -14.36 6.13
C GLU A 76 -7.65 -13.22 5.09
N MET A 77 -6.46 -12.74 4.76
CA MET A 77 -6.27 -11.70 3.75
C MET A 77 -6.14 -12.36 2.38
N ASP A 78 -7.04 -11.98 1.49
CA ASP A 78 -6.92 -12.26 0.07
C ASP A 78 -6.29 -11.06 -0.63
N PHE A 79 -5.04 -11.16 -1.06
CA PHE A 79 -4.34 -10.04 -1.70
C PHE A 79 -4.81 -9.77 -3.14
N GLU A 80 -5.73 -10.57 -3.68
CA GLU A 80 -6.44 -10.26 -4.91
C GLU A 80 -7.66 -9.36 -4.65
N ASP A 81 -8.14 -9.26 -3.41
CA ASP A 81 -9.22 -8.35 -3.02
C ASP A 81 -8.71 -6.89 -2.99
N ASP A 82 -9.42 -6.02 -3.71
CA ASP A 82 -9.13 -4.58 -3.79
C ASP A 82 -8.91 -3.92 -2.42
N ARG A 83 -9.60 -4.39 -1.36
CA ARG A 83 -9.46 -3.88 0.01
C ARG A 83 -8.03 -3.99 0.55
N TYR A 84 -7.25 -4.95 0.06
CA TYR A 84 -5.86 -5.17 0.46
C TYR A 84 -4.89 -4.90 -0.70
N ALA A 85 -5.27 -5.20 -1.94
CA ALA A 85 -4.46 -4.92 -3.11
C ALA A 85 -4.21 -3.42 -3.30
N LEU A 86 -5.25 -2.58 -3.17
CA LEU A 86 -5.12 -1.14 -3.37
C LEU A 86 -4.19 -0.46 -2.34
N PRO A 87 -4.33 -0.68 -1.02
CA PRO A 87 -3.38 -0.12 -0.06
C PRO A 87 -1.94 -0.58 -0.28
N MET A 88 -1.74 -1.82 -0.75
CA MET A 88 -0.40 -2.33 -1.06
C MET A 88 0.22 -1.60 -2.24
N ILE A 89 -0.54 -1.45 -3.33
CA ILE A 89 -0.11 -0.70 -4.51
C ILE A 89 0.14 0.76 -4.12
N GLU A 90 -0.75 1.38 -3.33
CA GLU A 90 -0.62 2.75 -2.84
C GLU A 90 0.67 2.95 -2.04
N GLY A 91 1.01 2.03 -1.13
CA GLY A 91 2.23 2.09 -0.33
C GLY A 91 3.49 2.02 -1.19
N MET A 92 3.49 1.16 -2.21
CA MET A 92 4.61 1.03 -3.15
C MET A 92 4.77 2.29 -4.02
N ILE A 93 3.67 2.80 -4.58
CA ILE A 93 3.63 4.02 -5.38
C ILE A 93 4.14 5.21 -4.57
N SER A 94 3.52 5.44 -3.40
CA SER A 94 3.80 6.62 -2.58
C SER A 94 5.27 6.67 -2.20
N TYR A 95 5.83 5.54 -1.75
CA TYR A 95 7.25 5.47 -1.45
C TYR A 95 8.13 5.73 -2.68
N ALA A 96 7.81 5.11 -3.82
CA ALA A 96 8.61 5.23 -5.04
C ALA A 96 8.58 6.64 -5.64
N ILE A 97 7.44 7.33 -5.62
CA ILE A 97 7.31 8.72 -6.08
C ILE A 97 8.21 9.63 -5.24
N ASP A 98 8.18 9.47 -3.91
CA ASP A 98 8.92 10.35 -3.00
C ASP A 98 10.44 10.09 -3.03
N HIS A 99 10.88 8.84 -3.23
CA HIS A 99 12.29 8.45 -3.04
C HIS A 99 13.02 8.09 -4.32
N CYS A 100 12.33 7.63 -5.36
CA CYS A 100 12.94 7.24 -6.64
C CYS A 100 12.06 7.58 -7.86
N PRO A 101 11.71 8.88 -8.08
CA PRO A 101 10.69 9.30 -9.05
C PRO A 101 10.96 8.86 -10.49
N GLN A 102 12.23 8.78 -10.91
CA GLN A 102 12.59 8.30 -12.26
C GLN A 102 12.28 6.81 -12.46
N ARG A 103 12.36 6.00 -11.40
CA ARG A 103 11.94 4.59 -11.43
C ARG A 103 10.43 4.46 -11.27
N ALA A 104 9.80 5.28 -10.42
CA ALA A 104 8.34 5.28 -10.26
C ALA A 104 7.59 5.48 -11.59
N LYS A 105 8.10 6.37 -12.47
CA LYS A 105 7.59 6.58 -13.84
C LYS A 105 7.54 5.31 -14.69
N ARG A 106 8.46 4.36 -14.46
CA ARG A 106 8.51 3.08 -15.21
C ARG A 106 7.47 2.09 -14.71
N LEU A 107 7.13 2.16 -13.43
CA LEU A 107 6.17 1.24 -12.81
C LEU A 107 4.73 1.72 -13.02
N PHE A 108 4.52 3.04 -13.10
CA PHE A 108 3.20 3.65 -13.28
C PHE A 108 3.24 4.78 -14.32
N PRO A 109 3.51 4.48 -15.60
CA PRO A 109 3.64 5.49 -16.64
C PRO A 109 2.36 6.34 -16.78
N ASP A 110 1.19 5.73 -16.54
CA ASP A 110 -0.10 6.39 -16.75
C ASP A 110 -0.45 7.42 -15.67
N LEU A 111 0.06 7.26 -14.43
CA LEU A 111 -0.08 8.28 -13.37
C LEU A 111 0.67 9.58 -13.71
N TYR A 112 1.75 9.48 -14.49
CA TYR A 112 2.54 10.64 -14.92
C TYR A 112 2.01 11.25 -16.21
N LYS A 113 1.36 10.48 -17.10
CA LYS A 113 0.70 11.01 -18.31
C LYS A 113 -0.51 11.90 -17.99
N MET A 114 -1.14 11.72 -16.83
CA MET A 114 -2.26 12.57 -16.38
C MET A 114 -1.82 13.91 -15.75
N ALA A 115 -0.51 14.13 -15.57
CA ALA A 115 0.05 15.32 -14.94
C ALA A 115 0.58 16.36 -15.94
N ASP A 116 0.59 16.03 -17.23
CA ASP A 116 0.89 16.91 -18.36
C ASP A 116 -0.43 17.36 -19.04
#